data_AF-A0A1Y2GFK2-F1
#
_entry.id   AF-A0A1Y2GFK2-F1
#
_cell.length_a   1.000
_cell.length_b   1.000
_cell.length_c   1.000
_cell.angle_alpha   90.00
_cell.angle_beta   90.00
_cell.angle_gamma   90.00
#
_symmetry.space_group_name_H-M   'P 1'
#
loop_
_entity.id
_entity.type
_entity.pdbx_description
1 polymer ?
#
loop_
_entity_poly.entity_id
_entity_poly.type
_entity_poly.pdbx_seq_one_letter_code
_entity_poly.pdbx_strand_id
1 'polypeptide(L)'
;MCDIQIQSISAVDYNAGVVYGLMEAMDVPMSTSSVVTSWEGEVIDFENYTLWTKKWAAGTKTDLDHWKRLEAFQGMDEKHIAKGAKSGKFRGHIDQKYILMRWKEKCFVNVSERTSGLTIAGFYYVSMRRADGYVEGYYHDKQSTPFQHLSLNPVYERGGFYSSIFEVA
;
A
#
# COMPACT_ATOMS: atom_id res chain seq x y z
N MET A 1 -14.51 -5.81 -11.31
CA MET A 1 -13.80 -6.18 -10.07
C MET A 1 -12.47 -6.74 -10.53
N CYS A 2 -11.35 -6.21 -10.03
CA CYS A 2 -10.02 -6.67 -10.45
C CYS A 2 -9.30 -7.37 -9.30
N ASP A 3 -8.54 -8.41 -9.63
CA ASP A 3 -7.73 -9.17 -8.68
C ASP A 3 -6.30 -8.67 -8.69
N ILE A 4 -5.76 -8.26 -7.53
CA ILE A 4 -4.41 -7.69 -7.41
C ILE A 4 -3.43 -8.71 -6.81
N GLN A 5 -2.23 -8.78 -7.39
CA GLN A 5 -1.10 -9.58 -6.90
C GLN A 5 0.19 -8.76 -6.93
N ILE A 6 1.11 -8.99 -5.98
CA ILE A 6 2.48 -8.48 -6.09
C ILE A 6 3.32 -9.55 -6.76
N GLN A 7 3.77 -9.26 -7.98
CA GLN A 7 4.61 -10.18 -8.74
C GLN A 7 6.01 -10.27 -8.14
N SER A 8 6.57 -9.14 -7.70
CA SER A 8 7.89 -9.11 -7.08
C SER A 8 8.13 -7.82 -6.29
N ILE A 9 8.97 -7.95 -5.26
CA ILE A 9 9.74 -6.84 -4.69
C ILE A 9 11.09 -6.85 -5.39
N SER A 10 11.36 -5.82 -6.20
CA SER A 10 12.52 -5.80 -7.10
C SER A 10 13.76 -5.19 -6.46
N ALA A 11 13.60 -4.22 -5.56
CA ALA A 11 14.70 -3.59 -4.85
C ALA A 11 14.23 -2.91 -3.56
N VAL A 12 15.16 -2.72 -2.62
CA VAL A 12 14.96 -1.91 -1.40
C VAL A 12 16.16 -0.98 -1.25
N ASP A 13 15.90 0.33 -1.21
CA ASP A 13 16.87 1.35 -0.80
C ASP A 13 16.60 1.71 0.67
N TYR A 14 17.39 1.11 1.55
CA TYR A 14 17.28 1.33 3.00
C TYR A 14 17.63 2.75 3.42
N ASN A 15 18.51 3.44 2.69
CA ASN A 15 18.92 4.79 3.05
C ASN A 15 17.81 5.79 2.70
N ALA A 16 17.16 5.60 1.55
CA ALA A 16 16.04 6.43 1.13
C ALA A 16 14.71 6.04 1.81
N GLY A 17 14.63 4.85 2.42
CA GLY A 17 13.38 4.31 2.96
C GLY A 17 12.38 3.95 1.86
N VAL A 18 12.87 3.44 0.71
CA VAL A 18 12.04 3.15 -0.47
C VAL A 18 12.15 1.69 -0.87
N VAL A 19 11.02 1.09 -1.22
CA VAL A 19 10.92 -0.25 -1.82
C VAL A 19 10.31 -0.15 -3.21
N TYR A 20 10.73 -1.02 -4.12
CA TYR A 20 10.25 -1.04 -5.50
C TYR A 20 9.64 -2.41 -5.81
N GLY A 21 8.66 -2.45 -6.69
CA GLY A 21 8.10 -3.71 -7.14
C GLY A 21 7.20 -3.61 -8.36
N LEU A 22 6.66 -4.76 -8.72
CA LEU A 22 5.65 -4.92 -9.76
C LEU A 22 4.35 -5.44 -9.13
N MET A 23 3.23 -4.89 -9.58
CA MET A 23 1.90 -5.30 -9.21
C MET A 23 1.15 -5.72 -10.48
N GLU A 24 0.35 -6.77 -10.39
CA GLU A 24 -0.47 -7.26 -11.49
C GLU A 24 -1.94 -7.23 -11.09
N ALA A 25 -2.77 -6.64 -11.95
CA ALA A 25 -4.22 -6.60 -11.84
C ALA A 25 -4.84 -7.51 -12.91
N MET A 26 -5.60 -8.52 -12.48
CA MET A 26 -6.37 -9.42 -13.33
C MET A 26 -7.85 -9.02 -13.33
N ASP A 27 -8.63 -9.55 -14.27
CA ASP A 27 -10.09 -9.31 -14.37
C ASP A 27 -10.51 -7.83 -14.44
N VAL A 28 -9.63 -7.00 -14.99
CA VAL A 28 -9.94 -5.59 -15.24
C VAL A 28 -11.09 -5.48 -16.24
N PRO A 29 -12.20 -4.77 -15.93
CA PRO A 29 -13.45 -4.79 -16.72
C PRO A 29 -13.34 -4.46 -18.21
N MET A 30 -12.24 -3.81 -18.62
CA MET A 30 -12.01 -3.32 -19.98
C MET A 30 -10.74 -3.90 -20.62
N SER A 31 -10.08 -4.86 -19.98
CA SER A 31 -8.86 -5.48 -20.48
C SER A 31 -9.06 -6.96 -20.77
N THR A 32 -8.50 -7.45 -21.88
CA THR A 32 -8.47 -8.88 -22.24
C THR A 32 -7.27 -9.61 -21.64
N SER A 33 -6.42 -8.91 -20.89
CA SER A 33 -5.20 -9.43 -20.28
C SER A 33 -4.95 -8.75 -18.94
N SER A 34 -4.10 -9.35 -18.12
CA SER A 34 -3.69 -8.72 -16.88
C SER A 34 -2.95 -7.40 -17.15
N VAL A 35 -3.04 -6.47 -16.21
CA VAL A 35 -2.40 -5.16 -16.25
C VAL A 35 -1.29 -5.14 -15.22
N VAL A 36 -0.05 -4.97 -15.66
CA VAL A 36 1.13 -4.90 -14.80
C VAL A 36 1.56 -3.45 -14.65
N THR A 37 1.80 -3.03 -13.42
CA THR A 37 2.27 -1.69 -13.07
C THR A 37 3.54 -1.78 -12.22
N SER A 38 4.45 -0.83 -12.42
CA SER A 38 5.55 -0.63 -11.49
C SER A 38 5.11 0.31 -10.37
N TRP A 39 5.64 0.09 -9.17
CA TRP A 39 5.31 0.90 -8.00
C TRP A 39 6.53 1.21 -7.13
N GLU A 40 6.42 2.32 -6.43
CA GLU A 40 7.36 2.77 -5.40
C GLU A 40 6.64 2.80 -4.05
N GLY A 41 7.24 2.21 -3.04
CA GLY A 41 6.74 2.18 -1.68
C GLY A 41 7.61 3.01 -0.75
N GLU A 42 7.01 3.99 -0.08
CA GLU A 42 7.66 4.74 1.00
C GLU A 42 7.49 3.98 2.32
N VAL A 43 8.58 3.60 2.98
CA VAL A 43 8.56 2.98 4.30
C VAL A 43 8.43 4.06 5.37
N ILE A 44 7.43 3.94 6.24
CA ILE A 44 7.22 4.91 7.31
C ILE A 44 8.19 4.63 8.47
N ASP A 45 9.39 5.17 8.35
CA ASP A 45 10.50 5.03 9.30
C ASP A 45 10.60 6.19 10.32
N PHE A 46 9.82 7.26 10.11
CA PHE A 46 9.86 8.53 10.84
C PHE A 46 11.20 9.29 10.71
N GLU A 47 12.03 8.92 9.75
CA GLU A 47 13.27 9.60 9.38
C GLU A 47 13.11 10.24 8.00
N ASN A 48 12.85 9.42 6.98
CA ASN A 48 12.55 9.84 5.62
C ASN A 48 11.05 10.13 5.45
N TYR A 49 10.20 9.28 6.03
CA TYR A 49 8.75 9.33 5.84
C TYR A 49 7.98 9.19 7.15
N THR A 50 6.97 10.04 7.32
CA THR A 50 6.06 10.03 8.49
C THR A 50 4.66 9.57 8.07
N LEU A 51 3.72 9.44 9.01
CA LEU A 51 2.31 9.18 8.68
C LEU A 51 1.65 10.29 7.84
N TRP A 52 2.23 11.50 7.81
CA TRP A 52 1.67 12.64 7.09
C TRP A 52 2.17 12.68 5.65
N THR A 53 1.26 12.44 4.70
CA THR A 53 1.62 12.29 3.29
C THR A 53 2.05 13.60 2.65
N LYS A 54 1.29 14.69 2.86
CA LYS A 54 1.57 16.04 2.31
C LYS A 54 1.69 16.13 0.78
N LYS A 55 1.27 15.09 0.06
CA LYS A 55 1.22 15.00 -1.41
C LYS A 55 0.06 14.09 -1.84
N TRP A 56 -0.09 13.88 -3.14
CA TRP A 56 -1.12 13.00 -3.72
C TRP A 56 -2.54 13.32 -3.23
N ALA A 57 -2.81 14.61 -3.04
CA ALA A 57 -4.08 15.14 -2.54
C ALA A 57 -4.56 14.55 -1.20
N ALA A 58 -3.64 14.00 -0.38
CA ALA A 58 -3.91 13.52 0.97
C ALA A 58 -3.42 14.54 2.02
N GLY A 59 -4.38 15.03 2.82
CA GLY A 59 -4.09 15.86 3.99
C GLY A 59 -4.23 15.07 5.29
N THR A 60 -3.94 15.69 6.43
CA THR A 60 -3.94 15.06 7.76
C THR A 60 -5.22 14.29 8.08
N LYS A 61 -6.39 14.81 7.69
CA LYS A 61 -7.66 14.11 7.90
C LYS A 61 -7.74 12.82 7.08
N THR A 62 -7.38 12.89 5.81
CA THR A 62 -7.28 11.73 4.91
C THR A 62 -6.31 10.70 5.46
N ASP A 63 -5.12 11.13 5.87
CA ASP A 63 -4.10 10.25 6.47
C ASP A 63 -4.69 9.50 7.68
N LEU A 64 -5.30 10.23 8.62
CA LEU A 64 -5.93 9.63 9.81
C LEU A 64 -7.06 8.67 9.45
N ASP A 65 -7.90 9.02 8.49
CA ASP A 65 -9.04 8.19 8.06
C ASP A 65 -8.61 6.87 7.44
N HIS A 66 -7.45 6.82 6.78
CA HIS A 66 -6.91 5.60 6.20
C HIS A 66 -6.08 4.81 7.21
N TRP A 67 -5.14 5.45 7.92
CA TRP A 67 -4.29 4.77 8.90
C TRP A 67 -5.10 4.07 9.98
N LYS A 68 -6.15 4.71 10.51
CA LYS A 68 -6.99 4.12 11.57
C LYS A 68 -7.75 2.85 11.16
N ARG A 69 -7.85 2.56 9.86
CA ARG A 69 -8.56 1.39 9.34
C ARG A 69 -7.68 0.15 9.29
N LEU A 70 -6.37 0.32 9.23
CA LEU A 70 -5.43 -0.81 9.20
C LEU A 70 -5.39 -1.52 10.55
N GLU A 71 -5.20 -2.84 10.53
CA GLU A 71 -5.02 -3.68 11.72
C GLU A 71 -3.95 -3.12 12.67
N ALA A 72 -2.89 -2.51 12.11
CA ALA A 72 -1.82 -1.88 12.87
C ALA A 72 -2.32 -0.83 13.89
N PHE A 73 -3.40 -0.11 13.57
CA PHE A 73 -3.97 0.94 14.41
C PHE A 73 -5.32 0.56 15.02
N GLN A 74 -5.71 -0.70 14.95
CA GLN A 74 -6.99 -1.17 15.47
C GLN A 74 -7.12 -0.84 16.97
N GLY A 75 -8.26 -0.24 17.33
CA GLY A 75 -8.54 0.17 18.71
C GLY A 75 -7.87 1.49 19.14
N MET A 76 -7.09 2.14 18.29
CA MET A 76 -6.57 3.49 18.54
C MET A 76 -7.49 4.55 17.95
N ASP A 77 -7.79 5.59 18.74
CA ASP A 77 -8.49 6.76 18.20
C ASP A 77 -7.55 7.69 17.41
N GLU A 78 -8.14 8.59 16.62
CA GLU A 78 -7.40 9.55 15.80
C GLU A 78 -6.45 10.45 16.62
N LYS A 79 -6.78 10.75 17.89
CA LYS A 79 -5.95 11.60 18.76
C LYS A 79 -4.68 10.86 19.20
N HIS A 80 -4.80 9.57 19.53
CA HIS A 80 -3.67 8.71 19.88
C HIS A 80 -2.73 8.54 18.68
N ILE A 81 -3.28 8.28 17.48
CA ILE A 81 -2.50 8.19 16.24
C ILE A 81 -1.80 9.52 15.97
N ALA A 82 -2.53 10.65 15.99
CA ALA A 82 -1.93 11.96 15.72
C ALA A 82 -0.82 12.33 16.73
N LYS A 83 -1.01 12.00 18.02
CA LYS A 83 -0.01 12.26 19.07
C LYS A 83 1.22 11.39 18.89
N GLY A 84 1.08 10.11 18.58
CA GLY A 84 2.22 9.23 18.37
C GLY A 84 2.95 9.53 17.07
N ALA A 85 2.25 9.98 16.02
CA ALA A 85 2.89 10.44 14.78
C ALA A 85 3.82 11.64 15.02
N LYS A 86 3.48 12.51 15.97
CA LYS A 86 4.29 13.68 16.37
C LYS A 86 5.41 13.34 17.35
N SER A 87 5.18 12.38 18.23
CA SER A 87 6.08 12.10 19.37
C SER A 87 6.91 10.83 19.23
N GLY A 88 6.64 10.00 18.22
CA GLY A 88 7.25 8.68 18.04
C GLY A 88 6.81 7.63 19.07
N LYS A 89 5.96 7.97 20.05
CA LYS A 89 5.70 7.11 21.21
C LYS A 89 4.96 5.80 20.92
N PHE A 90 4.22 5.69 19.82
CA PHE A 90 3.60 4.41 19.43
C PHE A 90 4.54 3.51 18.62
N ARG A 91 5.66 4.04 18.11
CA ARG A 91 6.57 3.31 17.22
C ARG A 91 7.01 1.99 17.81
N GLY A 92 7.34 1.97 19.11
CA GLY A 92 7.82 0.77 19.77
C GLY A 92 6.91 -0.45 19.59
N HIS A 93 5.59 -0.30 19.65
CA HIS A 93 4.68 -1.45 19.48
C HIS A 93 4.27 -1.69 18.03
N ILE A 94 4.14 -0.63 17.22
CA ILE A 94 3.80 -0.76 15.80
C ILE A 94 4.98 -1.37 15.03
N ASP A 95 6.17 -0.79 15.15
CA ASP A 95 7.35 -1.15 14.36
C ASP A 95 7.81 -2.59 14.67
N GLN A 96 7.49 -3.11 15.86
CA GLN A 96 7.72 -4.51 16.26
C GLN A 96 6.83 -5.52 15.53
N LYS A 97 5.61 -5.12 15.15
CA LYS A 97 4.60 -6.03 14.58
C LYS A 97 4.32 -5.77 13.11
N TYR A 98 4.53 -4.54 12.66
CA TYR A 98 4.14 -4.08 11.34
C TYR A 98 5.24 -3.27 10.67
N ILE A 99 5.24 -3.29 9.34
CA ILE A 99 5.94 -2.32 8.49
C ILE A 99 4.87 -1.49 7.81
N LEU A 100 4.83 -0.20 8.11
CA LEU A 100 3.90 0.73 7.48
C LEU A 100 4.53 1.30 6.22
N MET A 101 3.73 1.42 5.16
CA MET A 101 4.18 1.94 3.87
C MET A 101 3.11 2.78 3.17
N ARG A 102 3.53 3.56 2.16
CA ARG A 102 2.64 4.07 1.11
C ARG A 102 3.11 3.60 -0.25
N TRP A 103 2.26 2.90 -1.02
CA TRP A 103 2.62 2.40 -2.36
C TRP A 103 2.01 3.27 -3.44
N LYS A 104 2.84 3.80 -4.35
CA LYS A 104 2.43 4.62 -5.48
C LYS A 104 2.83 3.93 -6.78
N GLU A 105 1.84 3.54 -7.56
CA GLU A 105 2.06 3.07 -8.93
C GLU A 105 2.59 4.22 -9.81
N LYS A 106 3.56 3.90 -10.66
CA LYS A 106 4.37 4.86 -11.44
C LYS A 106 4.07 4.79 -12.93
N CYS A 107 4.00 3.58 -13.48
CA CYS A 107 3.68 3.38 -14.89
C CYS A 107 3.11 2.00 -15.15
N PHE A 108 2.38 1.89 -16.26
CA PHE A 108 1.99 0.62 -16.86
C PHE A 108 3.19 0.00 -17.58
N VAL A 109 3.36 -1.31 -17.43
CA VAL A 109 4.51 -2.05 -17.95
C VAL A 109 4.16 -2.80 -19.23
N ASN A 110 2.98 -3.43 -19.28
CA ASN A 110 2.57 -4.31 -20.38
C ASN A 110 1.40 -3.77 -21.22
N VAL A 111 0.78 -2.66 -20.82
CA VAL A 111 -0.35 -2.02 -21.50
C VAL A 111 -0.15 -0.51 -21.55
N SER A 112 -0.90 0.18 -22.43
CA SER A 112 -0.96 1.65 -22.42
C SER A 112 -2.01 2.16 -21.43
N GLU A 113 -1.83 3.37 -20.90
CA GLU A 113 -2.81 4.02 -20.02
C GLU A 113 -4.22 4.04 -20.64
N ARG A 114 -4.31 4.34 -21.95
CA ARG A 114 -5.58 4.44 -22.70
C ARG A 114 -6.30 3.10 -22.85
N THR A 115 -5.57 1.99 -22.81
CA THR A 115 -6.11 0.64 -23.05
C THR A 115 -6.16 -0.19 -21.77
N SER A 116 -5.61 0.31 -20.67
CA SER A 116 -5.51 -0.44 -19.41
C SER A 116 -6.87 -0.69 -18.77
N GLY A 117 -7.81 0.24 -18.89
CA GLY A 117 -9.07 0.21 -18.15
C GLY A 117 -8.93 0.48 -16.65
N LEU A 118 -7.75 0.91 -16.19
CA LEU A 118 -7.46 1.24 -14.79
C LEU A 118 -6.92 2.66 -14.64
N THR A 119 -7.17 3.24 -13.47
CA THR A 119 -6.48 4.46 -13.03
C THR A 119 -5.41 4.08 -12.01
N ILE A 120 -4.20 4.60 -12.22
CA ILE A 120 -3.09 4.50 -11.26
C ILE A 120 -2.78 5.85 -10.61
N ALA A 121 -3.73 6.79 -10.64
CA ALA A 121 -3.51 8.16 -10.17
C ALA A 121 -3.30 8.25 -8.65
N GLY A 122 -3.99 7.38 -7.89
CA GLY A 122 -3.93 7.32 -6.44
C GLY A 122 -2.73 6.57 -5.90
N PHE A 123 -2.81 6.21 -4.62
CA PHE A 123 -1.80 5.44 -3.90
C PHE A 123 -2.46 4.62 -2.78
N TYR A 124 -1.73 3.66 -2.23
CA TYR A 124 -2.20 2.80 -1.15
C TYR A 124 -1.56 3.18 0.17
N TYR A 125 -2.35 3.26 1.24
CA TYR A 125 -1.84 3.15 2.61
C TYR A 125 -1.70 1.67 2.94
N VAL A 126 -0.54 1.23 3.41
CA VAL A 126 -0.22 -0.20 3.53
C VAL A 126 0.38 -0.51 4.90
N SER A 127 0.01 -1.66 5.47
CA SER A 127 0.69 -2.28 6.60
C SER A 127 1.00 -3.73 6.28
N MET A 128 2.27 -4.12 6.40
CA MET A 128 2.70 -5.52 6.33
C MET A 128 2.93 -6.05 7.74
N ARG A 129 2.24 -7.12 8.12
CA ARG A 129 2.43 -7.83 9.38
C ARG A 129 3.70 -8.65 9.33
N ARG A 130 4.59 -8.45 10.30
CA ARG A 130 5.91 -9.10 10.35
C ARG A 130 5.83 -10.59 10.70
N ALA A 131 4.79 -11.00 11.41
CA ALA A 131 4.67 -12.38 11.90
C ALA A 131 4.50 -13.40 10.78
N ASP A 132 3.78 -13.02 9.73
CA ASP A 132 3.38 -13.93 8.65
C ASP A 132 3.46 -13.30 7.25
N GLY A 133 3.87 -12.03 7.13
CA GLY A 133 4.01 -11.32 5.87
C GLY A 133 2.69 -10.87 5.24
N TYR A 134 1.56 -10.99 5.94
CA TYR A 134 0.26 -10.50 5.46
C TYR A 134 0.31 -9.00 5.20
N VAL A 135 -0.15 -8.57 4.02
CA VAL A 135 -0.24 -7.14 3.67
C VAL A 135 -1.69 -6.73 3.62
N GLU A 136 -2.00 -5.66 4.34
CA GLU A 136 -3.28 -4.96 4.27
C GLU A 136 -3.07 -3.55 3.76
N GLY A 137 -4.02 -3.03 2.99
CA GLY A 137 -4.01 -1.64 2.59
C GLY A 137 -5.35 -1.09 2.16
N TYR A 138 -5.38 0.22 1.95
CA TYR A 138 -6.52 0.94 1.40
C TYR A 138 -6.06 1.92 0.32
N TYR A 139 -6.69 1.84 -0.85
CA TYR A 139 -6.44 2.78 -1.94
C TYR A 139 -7.10 4.13 -1.67
N HIS A 140 -6.37 5.19 -2.01
CA HIS A 140 -6.82 6.57 -1.96
C HIS A 140 -6.65 7.23 -3.32
N ASP A 141 -7.78 7.63 -3.90
CA ASP A 141 -7.87 8.61 -4.97
C ASP A 141 -9.18 9.39 -4.80
N LYS A 142 -9.14 10.71 -5.02
CA LYS A 142 -10.32 11.59 -4.82
C LYS A 142 -11.44 11.33 -5.82
N GLN A 143 -11.12 10.73 -6.97
CA GLN A 143 -12.06 10.47 -8.06
C GLN A 143 -12.58 9.04 -8.07
N SER A 144 -12.07 8.19 -7.16
CA SER A 144 -12.39 6.78 -7.08
C SER A 144 -13.29 6.49 -5.88
N THR A 145 -13.91 5.30 -5.87
CA THR A 145 -14.61 4.79 -4.68
C THR A 145 -13.66 4.80 -3.49
N PRO A 146 -14.04 5.36 -2.33
CA PRO A 146 -13.14 5.46 -1.19
C PRO A 146 -12.94 4.11 -0.52
N PHE A 147 -11.76 3.91 0.08
CA PHE A 147 -11.43 2.75 0.91
C PHE A 147 -11.55 1.39 0.20
N GLN A 148 -11.23 1.35 -1.09
CA GLN A 148 -11.01 0.08 -1.79
C GLN A 148 -9.90 -0.68 -1.07
N HIS A 149 -10.19 -1.88 -0.61
CA HIS A 149 -9.33 -2.67 0.27
C HIS A 149 -8.31 -3.46 -0.55
N LEU A 150 -7.12 -3.61 0.02
CA LEU A 150 -6.05 -4.45 -0.50
C LEU A 150 -5.71 -5.47 0.59
N SER A 151 -5.83 -6.74 0.28
CA SER A 151 -5.40 -7.86 1.12
C SER A 151 -4.49 -8.75 0.30
N LEU A 152 -3.31 -9.08 0.82
CA LEU A 152 -2.36 -9.95 0.14
C LEU A 152 -1.75 -10.92 1.15
N ASN A 153 -1.88 -12.21 0.86
CA ASN A 153 -1.20 -13.26 1.59
C ASN A 153 0.12 -13.59 0.91
N PRO A 154 1.23 -13.77 1.64
CA PRO A 154 2.46 -14.24 1.05
C PRO A 154 2.29 -15.71 0.64
N VAL A 155 2.76 -16.00 -0.57
CA VAL A 155 2.83 -17.32 -1.15
C VAL A 155 4.29 -17.75 -1.11
N TYR A 156 4.53 -18.87 -0.43
CA TYR A 156 5.84 -19.49 -0.34
C TYR A 156 5.92 -20.65 -1.33
N GLU A 157 6.37 -20.38 -2.55
CA GLU A 157 6.82 -21.44 -3.45
C GLU A 157 8.32 -21.65 -3.34
N ARG A 158 8.79 -22.85 -3.71
CA ARG A 158 10.19 -23.29 -3.62
C ARG A 158 11.12 -22.35 -4.41
N GLY A 159 11.57 -21.26 -3.77
CA GLY A 159 12.63 -20.37 -4.27
C GLY A 159 12.32 -18.87 -4.33
N GLY A 160 11.13 -18.37 -3.98
CA GLY A 160 10.83 -16.94 -4.06
C GLY A 160 9.49 -16.49 -3.46
N PHE A 161 9.36 -15.17 -3.24
CA PHE A 161 8.17 -14.52 -2.68
C PHE A 161 7.20 -14.10 -3.78
N TYR A 162 5.95 -14.56 -3.72
CA TYR A 162 4.80 -13.99 -4.45
C TYR A 162 3.75 -13.55 -3.41
N SER A 163 2.88 -12.58 -3.71
CA SER A 163 1.73 -12.28 -2.84
C SER A 163 0.41 -12.36 -3.60
N SER A 164 -0.67 -12.78 -2.92
CA SER A 164 -1.98 -13.03 -3.54
C SER A 164 -3.18 -12.82 -2.59
N ILE A 165 -4.15 -12.01 -3.07
CA ILE A 165 -5.65 -12.07 -3.01
C ILE A 165 -6.48 -11.38 -1.88
N PHE A 166 -7.59 -10.72 -2.35
CA PHE A 166 -8.88 -10.14 -1.81
C PHE A 166 -8.92 -8.60 -1.57
N GLU A 167 -9.97 -7.77 -1.74
CA GLU A 167 -11.23 -7.65 -2.54
C GLU A 167 -11.32 -6.14 -2.89
N VAL A 168 -11.72 -5.75 -4.11
CA VAL A 168 -12.08 -4.35 -4.40
C VAL A 168 -13.54 -4.27 -4.84
N ALA A 169 -14.38 -3.70 -3.95
CA ALA A 169 -15.73 -3.24 -4.27
C ALA A 169 -15.71 -1.81 -4.85
#